data_AF-A0A7W1IK93-F1
#
_entry.id   AF-A0A7W1IK93-F1
#
_cell.length_a   1.000
_cell.length_b   1.000
_cell.length_c   1.000
_cell.angle_alpha   90.00
_cell.angle_beta   90.00
_cell.angle_gamma   90.00
#
_symmetry.space_group_name_H-M   'P 1'
#
loop_
_entity.id
_entity.type
_entity.pdbx_description
1 polymer ?
#
loop_
_entity_poly.entity_id
_entity_poly.type
_entity_poly.pdbx_seq_one_letter_code
_entity_poly.pdbx_strand_id
1 'polypeptide(L)'
;MNNFKKQYSILVIGLFVVLSILAVLGSRIGMLGLGIFLVIFSGWWFTRAKYIWLDYQKMYKKTPKNQRSIWNRPSQFAYSISMYIFMPLGLAFGSLFIYLAWYIRS
;
A
#
# COMPACT_ATOMS: atom_id res chain seq x y z
N MET A 1 -19.16 11.99 -8.98
CA MET A 1 -18.54 10.87 -8.23
C MET A 1 -17.01 10.77 -8.40
N ASN A 2 -16.42 11.21 -9.53
CA ASN A 2 -14.96 11.17 -9.74
C ASN A 2 -14.15 12.18 -8.90
N ASN A 3 -14.70 13.38 -8.64
CA ASN A 3 -13.99 14.41 -7.87
C ASN A 3 -13.83 14.05 -6.39
N PHE A 4 -14.84 13.39 -5.81
CA PHE A 4 -14.79 12.94 -4.41
C PHE A 4 -13.68 11.89 -4.23
N LYS A 5 -13.67 10.81 -5.03
CA LYS A 5 -12.59 9.80 -4.98
C LYS A 5 -11.20 10.42 -5.15
N LYS A 6 -11.06 11.40 -6.05
CA LYS A 6 -9.80 12.11 -6.28
C LYS A 6 -9.35 12.90 -5.03
N GLN A 7 -10.27 13.59 -4.35
CA GLN A 7 -9.97 14.34 -3.12
C GLN A 7 -9.52 13.41 -1.98
N TYR A 8 -10.21 12.28 -1.77
CA TYR A 8 -9.80 11.31 -0.74
C TYR A 8 -8.43 10.69 -1.04
N SER A 9 -8.14 10.34 -2.30
CA SER A 9 -6.81 9.83 -2.67
C SER A 9 -5.71 10.86 -2.39
N ILE A 10 -5.94 12.14 -2.69
CA ILE A 10 -4.97 13.21 -2.41
C ILE A 10 -4.74 13.35 -0.90
N LEU A 11 -5.81 13.32 -0.09
CA LEU A 11 -5.69 13.42 1.37
C LEU A 11 -4.93 12.23 1.96
N VAL A 12 -5.21 11.00 1.51
CA VAL A 12 -4.52 9.79 2.01
C VAL A 12 -3.04 9.83 1.62
N ILE A 13 -2.72 10.20 0.38
CA ILE A 13 -1.33 10.34 -0.08
C ILE A 13 -0.62 11.46 0.69
N GLY A 14 -1.27 12.63 0.84
CA GLY A 14 -0.72 13.76 1.58
C GLY A 14 -0.44 13.40 3.05
N LEU A 15 -1.37 12.70 3.70
CA LEU A 15 -1.18 12.22 5.06
C LEU A 15 0.01 11.26 5.17
N PHE A 16 0.12 10.30 4.25
CA PHE A 16 1.25 9.37 4.21
C PHE A 16 2.59 10.08 4.04
N VAL A 17 2.65 11.08 3.16
CA VAL A 17 3.86 11.89 2.94
C VAL A 17 4.25 12.67 4.20
N VAL A 18 3.28 13.34 4.85
CA VAL A 18 3.53 14.10 6.08
C VAL A 18 4.02 13.18 7.20
N LEU A 19 3.37 12.02 7.40
CA LEU A 19 3.79 11.04 8.40
C LEU A 19 5.19 10.49 8.12
N SER A 20 5.53 10.27 6.85
CA SER A 20 6.87 9.84 6.43
C SER A 20 7.93 10.89 6.75
N ILE A 21 7.66 12.17 6.45
CA ILE A 21 8.56 13.27 6.79
C ILE A 21 8.76 13.36 8.31
N LEU A 22 7.67 13.30 9.09
CA LEU A 22 7.75 13.34 10.54
C LEU A 22 8.53 12.15 11.13
N ALA A 23 8.35 10.95 10.56
CA ALA A 23 9.12 9.77 10.97
C ALA A 23 10.62 9.93 10.68
N VAL A 24 10.99 10.48 9.52
CA VAL A 24 12.39 10.77 9.17
C VAL A 24 13.00 11.82 10.11
N LEU A 25 12.22 12.81 10.54
CA LEU A 25 12.65 13.81 11.52
C LEU A 25 12.73 13.28 12.96
N GLY A 26 12.52 11.98 13.19
CA GLY A 26 12.58 11.39 14.53
C GLY A 26 11.35 11.65 15.39
N SER A 27 10.24 12.17 14.82
CA SER A 27 9.03 12.43 15.60
C SER A 27 8.33 11.13 15.98
N ARG A 28 8.10 10.93 17.29
CA ARG A 28 7.32 9.81 17.83
C ARG A 28 5.93 9.72 17.19
N ILE A 29 5.26 10.86 16.99
CA ILE A 29 3.93 10.91 16.36
C ILE A 29 4.00 10.47 14.90
N GLY A 30 5.03 10.91 14.17
CA GLY A 30 5.28 10.48 12.79
C GLY A 30 5.47 8.98 12.68
N MET A 31 6.32 8.41 13.53
CA MET A 31 6.60 6.96 13.55
C MET A 31 5.38 6.12 13.96
N LEU A 32 4.66 6.51 15.02
CA LEU A 32 3.44 5.80 15.42
C LEU A 32 2.37 5.88 14.33
N GLY A 33 2.13 7.08 13.79
CA GLY A 33 1.14 7.30 12.75
C GLY A 33 1.47 6.51 11.48
N LEU A 34 2.73 6.56 11.03
CA LEU A 34 3.19 5.80 9.86
C LEU A 34 3.11 4.29 10.11
N GLY A 35 3.51 3.83 11.30
CA GLY A 35 3.48 2.43 11.68
C GLY A 35 2.07 1.85 11.70
N ILE A 36 1.12 2.54 12.36
CA ILE A 36 -0.30 2.17 12.36
C ILE A 36 -0.87 2.20 10.94
N PHE A 37 -0.54 3.24 10.16
CA PHE A 37 -0.99 3.37 8.78
C PHE A 37 -0.53 2.18 7.93
N LEU A 38 0.76 1.79 8.01
CA LEU A 38 1.32 0.66 7.29
C LEU A 38 0.65 -0.66 7.70
N VAL A 39 0.43 -0.90 9.00
CA VAL A 39 -0.24 -2.12 9.47
C VAL A 39 -1.67 -2.22 8.93
N ILE A 40 -2.46 -1.15 9.07
CA ILE A 40 -3.85 -1.11 8.59
C ILE A 40 -3.88 -1.24 7.06
N PHE A 41 -3.02 -0.52 6.35
CA PHE A 41 -2.97 -0.55 4.89
C PHE A 41 -2.55 -1.93 4.36
N SER A 42 -1.55 -2.58 4.96
CA SER A 42 -1.13 -3.93 4.60
C SER A 42 -2.22 -4.96 4.87
N GLY A 43 -2.92 -4.88 6.01
CA GLY A 43 -4.05 -5.74 6.32
C GLY A 43 -5.21 -5.53 5.34
N TRP A 44 -5.57 -4.28 5.06
CA TRP A 44 -6.60 -3.94 4.07
C TRP A 44 -6.22 -4.44 2.67
N TRP A 45 -4.99 -4.20 2.23
CA TRP A 45 -4.47 -4.66 0.94
C TRP A 45 -4.57 -6.18 0.83
N PHE A 46 -4.19 -6.93 1.86
CA PHE A 46 -4.29 -8.39 1.86
C PHE A 46 -5.73 -8.87 1.61
N THR A 47 -6.71 -8.28 2.29
CA THR A 47 -8.12 -8.66 2.11
C THR A 47 -8.65 -8.34 0.70
N ARG A 48 -8.08 -7.33 0.04
CA ARG A 48 -8.53 -6.83 -1.27
C ARG A 48 -7.70 -7.37 -2.44
N ALA A 49 -6.49 -7.83 -2.21
CA ALA A 49 -5.54 -8.21 -3.25
C ALA A 49 -6.07 -9.34 -4.15
N LYS A 50 -6.78 -10.32 -3.58
CA LYS A 50 -7.46 -11.37 -4.37
C LYS A 50 -8.51 -10.79 -5.32
N TYR A 51 -9.32 -9.84 -4.85
CA TYR A 51 -10.35 -9.21 -5.68
C TYR A 51 -9.73 -8.35 -6.77
N ILE A 52 -8.73 -7.53 -6.43
CA ILE A 52 -7.98 -6.70 -7.37
C ILE A 52 -7.34 -7.58 -8.46
N TRP A 53 -6.77 -8.72 -8.08
CA TRP A 53 -6.19 -9.67 -9.01
C TRP A 53 -7.21 -10.28 -9.98
N LEU A 54 -8.34 -10.74 -9.46
CA LEU A 54 -9.41 -11.30 -10.27
C LEU A 54 -9.99 -10.26 -11.23
N ASP A 55 -10.17 -9.03 -10.78
CA ASP A 55 -10.66 -7.93 -11.63
C ASP A 55 -9.62 -7.53 -12.68
N TYR A 56 -8.33 -7.53 -12.34
CA TYR A 56 -7.26 -7.30 -13.31
C TYR A 56 -7.24 -8.37 -14.41
N GLN A 57 -7.38 -9.65 -14.05
CA GLN A 57 -7.51 -10.73 -15.02
C GLN A 57 -8.74 -10.58 -15.92
N LYS A 58 -9.89 -10.20 -15.34
CA LYS A 58 -11.12 -9.94 -16.12
C LYS A 58 -10.94 -8.76 -17.07
N MET A 59 -10.32 -7.66 -16.62
CA MET A 59 -10.05 -6.49 -17.44
C MET A 59 -9.12 -6.83 -18.60
N TYR A 60 -8.03 -7.57 -18.36
CA TYR A 60 -7.12 -8.01 -19.41
C TYR A 60 -7.82 -8.87 -20.48
N LYS A 61 -8.74 -9.76 -20.08
CA LYS A 61 -9.55 -10.55 -21.02
C LYS A 61 -10.47 -9.68 -21.88
N LYS A 62 -10.95 -8.55 -21.37
CA LYS A 62 -11.78 -7.58 -22.10
C LYS A 62 -10.97 -6.63 -22.97
N THR A 63 -9.67 -6.44 -22.70
CA THR A 63 -8.79 -5.60 -23.51
C THR A 63 -8.66 -6.17 -24.93
N PRO A 64 -8.86 -5.35 -25.99
CA PRO A 64 -8.71 -5.81 -27.37
C PRO A 64 -7.27 -6.24 -27.66
N LYS A 65 -7.09 -7.22 -28.56
CA LYS A 65 -5.79 -7.90 -28.77
C LYS A 65 -4.66 -6.95 -29.16
N ASN A 66 -4.96 -5.88 -29.89
CA ASN A 66 -4.01 -4.84 -30.30
C ASN A 66 -3.48 -3.98 -29.14
N GLN A 67 -4.14 -3.97 -27.98
CA GLN A 67 -3.73 -3.23 -26.78
C GLN A 67 -3.09 -4.16 -25.74
N ARG A 68 -3.00 -5.47 -25.98
CA ARG A 68 -2.35 -6.41 -25.07
C ARG A 68 -0.83 -6.36 -25.30
N SER A 69 -0.09 -6.14 -24.24
CA SER A 69 1.37 -6.11 -24.22
C SER A 69 1.90 -7.02 -23.12
N ILE A 70 3.22 -7.21 -23.08
CA ILE A 70 3.89 -7.94 -22.00
C ILE A 70 3.71 -7.20 -20.65
N TRP A 71 3.66 -5.87 -20.69
CA TRP A 71 3.57 -4.99 -19.53
C TRP A 71 2.20 -5.00 -18.84
N ASN A 72 1.12 -5.29 -19.57
CA ASN A 72 -0.23 -5.36 -19.01
C ASN A 72 -0.75 -6.81 -18.83
N ARG A 73 0.10 -7.81 -19.05
CA ARG A 73 -0.27 -9.21 -18.87
C ARG A 73 -0.35 -9.54 -17.37
N PRO A 74 -1.43 -10.16 -16.89
CA PRO A 74 -1.49 -10.68 -15.53
C PRO A 74 -0.44 -11.77 -15.33
N SER A 75 0.58 -11.47 -14.54
CA SER A 75 1.61 -12.41 -14.08
C SER A 75 1.31 -12.95 -12.69
N GLN A 76 1.09 -14.26 -12.58
CA GLN A 76 0.88 -14.95 -11.30
C GLN A 76 2.06 -14.76 -10.34
N PHE A 77 3.27 -14.65 -10.90
CA PHE A 77 4.49 -14.39 -10.14
C PHE A 77 4.46 -13.01 -9.46
N ALA A 78 4.08 -11.96 -10.20
CA ALA A 78 3.94 -10.61 -9.64
C ALA A 78 2.86 -10.54 -8.56
N TYR A 79 1.73 -11.23 -8.76
CA TYR A 79 0.70 -11.37 -7.73
C TYR A 79 1.23 -12.06 -6.47
N SER A 80 1.97 -13.16 -6.63
CA SER A 80 2.53 -13.94 -5.51
C SER A 80 3.57 -13.14 -4.73
N ILE A 81 4.48 -12.42 -5.41
CA ILE A 81 5.40 -11.48 -4.77
C ILE A 81 4.62 -10.44 -3.96
N SER A 82 3.55 -9.90 -4.53
CA SER A 82 2.78 -8.85 -3.86
C SER A 82 2.08 -9.36 -2.60
N MET A 83 1.63 -10.61 -2.60
CA MET A 83 0.97 -11.25 -1.47
C MET A 83 1.96 -11.73 -0.41
N TYR A 84 3.07 -12.35 -0.81
CA TYR A 84 3.98 -13.03 0.11
C TYR A 84 5.19 -12.20 0.53
N ILE A 85 5.52 -11.14 -0.20
CA ILE A 85 6.69 -10.30 0.09
C ILE A 85 6.24 -8.92 0.58
N PHE A 86 5.45 -8.19 -0.22
CA PHE A 86 5.06 -6.83 0.16
C PHE A 86 4.15 -6.77 1.39
N MET A 87 3.30 -7.78 1.61
CA MET A 87 2.45 -7.82 2.80
C MET A 87 3.26 -8.03 4.08
N PRO A 88 4.10 -9.09 4.22
CA PRO A 88 4.92 -9.24 5.43
C PRO A 88 5.87 -8.07 5.64
N LEU A 89 6.42 -7.49 4.56
CA LEU A 89 7.26 -6.30 4.67
C LEU A 89 6.50 -5.12 5.26
N GLY A 90 5.29 -4.83 4.76
CA GLY A 90 4.50 -3.71 5.28
C GLY A 90 4.12 -3.88 6.75
N LEU A 91 3.78 -5.11 7.18
CA LEU A 91 3.57 -5.42 8.60
C LEU A 91 4.85 -5.28 9.41
N ALA A 92 5.97 -5.85 8.94
CA ALA A 92 7.26 -5.78 9.62
C ALA A 92 7.75 -4.33 9.78
N PHE A 93 7.68 -3.52 8.72
CA PHE A 93 8.01 -2.11 8.77
C PHE A 93 7.04 -1.33 9.67
N GLY A 94 5.73 -1.61 9.58
CA GLY A 94 4.74 -0.99 10.44
C GLY A 94 5.00 -1.25 11.92
N SER A 95 5.25 -2.51 12.29
CA SER A 95 5.63 -2.91 13.64
C SER A 95 6.97 -2.32 14.08
N LEU A 96 7.96 -2.27 13.20
CA LEU A 96 9.26 -1.66 13.48
C LEU A 96 9.13 -0.16 13.78
N PHE A 97 8.32 0.59 13.02
CA PHE A 97 8.10 2.01 13.30
C PHE A 97 7.38 2.22 14.63
N ILE A 98 6.40 1.38 14.97
CA ILE A 98 5.73 1.44 16.28
C ILE A 98 6.75 1.18 17.39
N TYR A 99 7.59 0.15 17.22
CA TYR A 99 8.65 -0.18 18.17
C TYR A 99 9.67 0.96 18.34
N LEU A 100 10.16 1.53 17.24
CA LEU A 100 11.10 2.65 17.26
C LEU A 100 10.50 3.89 17.94
N ALA A 101 9.20 4.14 17.75
CA ALA A 101 8.52 5.25 18.40
C ALA A 101 8.51 5.12 19.93
N TRP A 102 8.45 3.90 20.47
CA TRP A 102 8.55 3.64 21.91
C TRP A 102 9.95 3.92 22.46
N TYR A 103 10.99 3.58 21.69
CA TYR A 103 12.39 3.77 22.10
C TYR A 103 12.90 5.20 21.93
N ILE A 104 12.34 5.95 20.99
CA ILE A 104 12.59 7.38 20.89
C ILE A 104 12.00 8.06 22.13
N ARG A 105 12.90 8.40 23.06
CA ARG A 105 12.65 9.35 24.15
C ARG A 105 12.86 10.73 23.55
N SER A 106 11.77 11.37 23.14
CA SER A 106 11.73 12.83 23.01
C SER A 106 11.79 13.46 24.40
#